data_AF-A2R2Z5-F1
#
_entry.id   AF-A2R2Z5-F1
#
_cell.length_a   1.000
_cell.length_b   1.000
_cell.length_c   1.000
_cell.angle_alpha   90.00
_cell.angle_beta   90.00
_cell.angle_gamma   90.00
#
_symmetry.space_group_name_H-M   'P 1'
#
loop_
_entity.id
_entity.type
_entity.pdbx_description
1 polymer ?
#
loop_
_entity_poly.entity_id
_entity_poly.type
_entity_poly.pdbx_seq_one_letter_code
_entity_poly.pdbx_strand_id
1 'polypeptide(L)'
;MFSPKHPRACALAANPQLLEDITFFPLDKSLYHTSHSDFPIDLTDILHFPQLNFIPPQEYKMSRARRESFQALKKWVFDRNSQVKKIAAGQGIAGTRAAPSQSGSNDSKIGSRLDNGETFTKDGKEYKRYKWQINKNAENATLKDIASKDSHKVWAEADIPITSDNSKAKATVSQLFDDLEESMK
;
A
#
# COMPACT_ATOMS: atom_id res chain seq x y z
N MET A 1 4.03 -34.96 59.17
CA MET A 1 4.89 -35.28 57.99
C MET A 1 5.15 -33.98 57.25
N PHE A 2 6.32 -33.38 57.48
CA PHE A 2 6.78 -32.14 56.85
C PHE A 2 8.31 -32.16 56.75
N SER A 3 8.81 -31.43 55.74
CA SER A 3 10.21 -31.06 55.45
C SER A 3 11.11 -32.08 54.73
N PRO A 4 12.22 -31.65 54.08
CA PRO A 4 12.43 -30.43 53.27
C PRO A 4 13.25 -30.74 51.99
N LYS A 5 13.24 -29.87 50.96
CA LYS A 5 14.36 -29.81 49.98
C LYS A 5 14.63 -28.37 49.53
N HIS A 6 15.65 -27.77 50.13
CA HIS A 6 16.65 -26.96 49.41
C HIS A 6 17.87 -27.86 49.18
N PRO A 7 18.64 -27.71 48.09
CA PRO A 7 19.86 -26.90 48.24
C PRO A 7 20.39 -26.17 46.98
N ARG A 8 21.06 -25.05 47.28
CA ARG A 8 22.38 -24.57 46.80
C ARG A 8 22.52 -23.90 45.42
N ALA A 9 22.92 -22.62 45.52
CA ALA A 9 23.75 -21.90 44.57
C ALA A 9 25.09 -22.60 44.31
N CYS A 10 25.60 -22.45 43.08
CA CYS A 10 27.03 -22.43 42.75
C CYS A 10 27.25 -21.55 41.51
N ALA A 11 28.21 -20.64 41.64
CA ALA A 11 28.78 -19.81 40.59
C ALA A 11 29.80 -20.61 39.75
N LEU A 12 29.97 -20.26 38.47
CA LEU A 12 31.19 -20.44 37.65
C LEU A 12 30.91 -19.71 36.33
N ALA A 13 31.47 -18.53 36.09
CA ALA A 13 32.83 -18.24 35.61
C ALA A 13 32.75 -17.70 34.17
N ALA A 14 33.25 -16.47 34.01
CA ALA A 14 33.59 -15.90 32.72
C ALA A 14 34.65 -16.78 32.03
N ASN A 15 34.55 -16.94 30.72
CA ASN A 15 35.71 -17.28 29.90
C ASN A 15 35.70 -16.48 28.59
N PRO A 16 36.65 -15.55 28.41
CA PRO A 16 36.88 -14.81 27.17
C PRO A 16 37.91 -15.56 26.29
N GLN A 17 37.56 -15.86 25.04
CA GLN A 17 38.49 -16.00 23.90
C GLN A 17 37.79 -16.75 22.76
N LEU A 18 37.73 -16.09 21.60
CA LEU A 18 37.90 -16.66 20.25
C LEU A 18 37.94 -15.42 19.32
N LEU A 19 39.14 -14.86 19.13
CA LEU A 19 39.96 -14.99 17.91
C LEU A 19 39.19 -14.40 16.72
N GLU A 20 39.41 -13.14 16.36
CA GLU A 20 40.54 -12.70 15.53
C GLU A 20 40.88 -13.71 14.44
N ASP A 21 40.42 -13.42 13.21
CA ASP A 21 41.17 -13.63 11.98
C ASP A 21 40.49 -12.83 10.85
N ILE A 22 40.80 -11.53 10.82
CA ILE A 22 40.61 -10.68 9.64
C ILE A 22 41.76 -10.99 8.70
N THR A 23 41.59 -12.02 7.88
CA THR A 23 42.54 -12.33 6.80
C THR A 23 42.28 -11.39 5.62
N PHE A 24 43.09 -10.34 5.59
CA PHE A 24 43.99 -10.02 4.48
C PHE A 24 43.52 -10.47 3.08
N PHE A 25 42.89 -9.57 2.32
CA PHE A 25 42.97 -9.58 0.87
C PHE A 25 43.97 -8.51 0.43
N PRO A 26 45.15 -8.86 -0.12
CA PRO A 26 46.04 -7.89 -0.71
C PRO A 26 45.43 -7.35 -2.01
N LEU A 27 45.36 -6.02 -2.11
CA LEU A 27 45.07 -5.30 -3.35
C LEU A 27 46.26 -5.47 -4.29
N ASP A 28 46.19 -6.40 -5.24
CA ASP A 28 47.15 -6.49 -6.33
C ASP A 28 46.98 -5.27 -7.25
N LYS A 29 48.05 -4.49 -7.37
CA LYS A 29 48.18 -3.29 -8.22
C LYS A 29 48.94 -3.60 -9.52
N SER A 30 48.89 -4.82 -10.03
CA SER A 30 49.39 -5.14 -11.36
C SER A 30 48.23 -5.32 -12.32
N LEU A 31 48.06 -4.34 -13.22
CA LEU A 31 47.57 -4.46 -14.60
C LEU A 31 47.30 -3.04 -15.15
N TYR A 32 48.37 -2.23 -15.20
CA TYR A 32 48.43 -1.05 -16.07
C TYR A 32 49.41 -1.35 -17.21
N HIS A 33 48.92 -1.94 -18.29
CA HIS A 33 49.30 -1.58 -19.66
C HIS A 33 48.51 -2.41 -20.66
N THR A 34 47.49 -1.79 -21.27
CA THR A 34 47.25 -2.03 -22.69
C THR A 34 46.79 -0.73 -23.34
N SER A 35 47.58 -0.36 -24.34
CA SER A 35 47.48 0.68 -25.37
C SER A 35 46.13 1.34 -25.64
N HIS A 36 46.24 2.64 -25.90
CA HIS A 36 45.31 3.48 -26.64
C HIS A 36 44.96 2.90 -28.02
N SER A 37 43.87 3.46 -28.57
CA SER A 37 43.32 3.32 -29.92
C SER A 37 42.74 1.96 -30.27
N ASP A 38 41.40 1.85 -30.21
CA ASP A 38 40.54 1.49 -31.36
C ASP A 38 39.15 1.04 -30.88
N PHE A 39 38.26 2.01 -30.65
CA PHE A 39 36.82 1.80 -30.78
C PHE A 39 36.22 3.10 -31.32
N PRO A 40 35.79 3.16 -32.60
CA PRO A 40 34.95 4.26 -33.03
C PRO A 40 33.60 4.08 -32.36
N ILE A 41 33.34 4.87 -31.32
CA ILE A 41 31.97 5.03 -30.81
C ILE A 41 31.25 5.83 -31.91
N ASP A 42 30.52 5.12 -32.75
CA ASP A 42 29.62 5.74 -33.73
C ASP A 42 28.52 6.48 -32.95
N LEU A 43 28.50 7.80 -33.08
CA LEU A 43 27.56 8.71 -32.42
C LEU A 43 26.10 8.52 -32.87
N THR A 44 25.84 7.59 -33.79
CA THR A 44 24.48 7.25 -34.23
C THR A 44 23.73 6.27 -33.33
N ASP A 45 24.42 5.55 -32.42
CA ASP A 45 23.78 4.61 -31.48
C ASP A 45 23.18 5.28 -30.21
N ILE A 46 23.35 6.60 -30.05
CA ILE A 46 22.76 7.36 -28.93
C ILE A 46 21.30 7.78 -29.22
N LEU A 47 20.75 7.48 -30.41
CA LEU A 47 19.40 7.91 -30.82
C LEU A 47 18.32 6.83 -30.80
N HIS A 48 18.56 5.67 -30.18
CA HIS A 48 17.52 4.66 -29.95
C HIS A 48 17.31 4.39 -28.46
N PHE A 49 17.07 5.45 -27.70
CA PHE A 49 16.20 5.28 -26.54
C PHE A 49 14.80 4.95 -27.07
N PRO A 50 14.22 3.76 -26.77
CA PRO A 50 12.80 3.60 -26.96
C PRO A 50 12.16 4.72 -26.13
N GLN A 51 11.44 5.61 -26.80
CA GLN A 51 10.57 6.59 -26.17
C GLN A 51 9.74 5.81 -25.16
N LEU A 52 10.15 5.83 -23.91
CA LEU A 52 9.46 5.21 -22.81
C LEU A 52 8.19 6.02 -22.74
N ASN A 53 7.13 5.52 -23.39
CA ASN A 53 5.89 6.23 -23.69
C ASN A 53 5.64 7.20 -22.55
N PHE A 54 5.99 8.47 -22.76
CA PHE A 54 5.77 9.49 -21.76
C PHE A 54 4.27 9.68 -21.85
N ILE A 55 3.55 8.84 -21.10
CA ILE A 55 2.12 8.92 -20.94
C ILE A 55 1.93 10.39 -20.60
N PRO A 56 1.24 11.16 -21.46
CA PRO A 56 1.06 12.58 -21.21
C PRO A 56 0.54 12.69 -19.77
N PRO A 57 1.02 13.66 -18.97
CA PRO A 57 0.46 13.85 -17.64
C PRO A 57 -1.03 14.03 -17.88
N GLN A 58 -1.79 12.96 -17.59
CA GLN A 58 -3.22 13.04 -17.52
C GLN A 58 -3.46 14.24 -16.62
N GLU A 59 -4.33 15.14 -17.03
CA GLU A 59 -4.80 16.22 -16.18
C GLU A 59 -5.40 15.54 -14.95
N TYR A 60 -4.55 15.26 -13.97
CA TYR A 60 -4.93 14.44 -12.84
C TYR A 60 -5.82 15.37 -12.04
N LYS A 61 -7.11 15.06 -12.01
CA LYS A 61 -8.12 15.71 -11.16
C LYS A 61 -7.68 15.82 -9.68
N MET A 62 -6.63 15.08 -9.28
CA MET A 62 -6.14 14.95 -7.93
C MET A 62 -4.63 15.21 -7.79
N SER A 63 -4.24 15.61 -6.57
CA SER A 63 -2.82 15.71 -6.20
C SER A 63 -2.18 14.32 -6.16
N ARG A 64 -0.87 14.27 -6.44
CA ARG A 64 -0.09 13.02 -6.45
C ARG A 64 -0.28 12.18 -5.18
N ALA A 65 -0.20 12.81 -4.01
CA ALA A 65 -0.35 12.13 -2.72
C ALA A 65 -1.72 11.46 -2.55
N ARG A 66 -2.79 12.11 -3.03
CA ARG A 66 -4.14 11.54 -2.99
C ARG A 66 -4.24 10.31 -3.91
N ARG A 67 -3.61 10.37 -5.09
CA ARG A 67 -3.63 9.27 -6.06
C ARG A 67 -2.89 8.05 -5.53
N GLU A 68 -1.70 8.26 -4.99
CA GLU A 68 -0.90 7.20 -4.39
C GLU A 68 -1.64 6.54 -3.23
N SER A 69 -2.31 7.33 -2.38
CA SER A 69 -3.15 6.81 -1.30
C SER A 69 -4.33 5.98 -1.80
N PHE A 70 -5.03 6.46 -2.83
CA PHE A 70 -6.13 5.74 -3.43
C PHE A 70 -5.69 4.41 -4.06
N GLN A 71 -4.59 4.42 -4.81
CA GLN A 71 -4.04 3.21 -5.43
C GLN A 71 -3.52 2.22 -4.38
N ALA A 72 -2.94 2.70 -3.28
CA ALA A 72 -2.56 1.87 -2.14
C ALA A 72 -3.78 1.20 -1.48
N LEU A 73 -4.90 1.93 -1.36
CA LEU A 73 -6.16 1.38 -0.85
C LEU A 73 -6.74 0.33 -1.81
N LYS A 74 -6.80 0.63 -3.11
CA LYS A 74 -7.23 -0.30 -4.17
C LYS A 74 -6.43 -1.59 -4.07
N LYS A 75 -5.09 -1.49 -4.06
CA LYS A 75 -4.20 -2.64 -3.88
C LYS A 75 -4.49 -3.41 -2.59
N TRP A 76 -4.61 -2.73 -1.45
CA TRP A 76 -4.87 -3.39 -0.16
C TRP A 76 -6.17 -4.20 -0.16
N VAL A 77 -7.22 -3.69 -0.82
CA VAL A 77 -8.49 -4.41 -0.97
C VAL A 77 -8.33 -5.63 -1.87
N PHE A 78 -7.71 -5.48 -3.05
CA PHE A 78 -7.55 -6.58 -4.00
C PHE A 78 -6.57 -7.66 -3.55
N ASP A 79 -5.60 -7.33 -2.70
CA ASP A 79 -4.71 -8.32 -2.07
C ASP A 79 -5.49 -9.25 -1.10
N ARG A 80 -6.74 -8.94 -0.75
CA ARG A 80 -7.55 -9.67 0.22
C ARG A 80 -8.90 -10.10 -0.36
N ASN A 81 -8.98 -11.35 -0.82
CA ASN A 81 -10.22 -11.93 -1.35
C ASN A 81 -11.41 -11.83 -0.37
N SER A 82 -11.15 -11.98 0.94
CA SER A 82 -12.20 -11.80 1.95
C SER A 82 -12.76 -10.38 1.95
N GLN A 83 -11.90 -9.37 1.79
CA GLN A 83 -12.30 -7.98 1.74
C GLN A 83 -13.14 -7.67 0.50
N VAL A 84 -12.72 -8.16 -0.67
CA VAL A 84 -13.47 -8.04 -1.92
C VAL A 84 -14.88 -8.59 -1.77
N LYS A 85 -15.02 -9.80 -1.20
CA LYS A 85 -16.32 -10.42 -0.96
C LYS A 85 -17.19 -9.61 0.01
N LYS A 86 -16.62 -9.09 1.10
CA LYS A 86 -17.35 -8.26 2.07
C LYS A 86 -17.90 -6.99 1.45
N ILE A 87 -17.09 -6.31 0.62
CA ILE A 87 -17.50 -5.08 -0.08
C ILE A 87 -18.58 -5.41 -1.12
N ALA A 88 -18.37 -6.43 -1.97
CA ALA A 88 -19.36 -6.81 -2.98
C ALA A 88 -20.72 -7.24 -2.38
N ALA A 89 -20.69 -7.93 -1.23
CA ALA A 89 -21.89 -8.32 -0.50
C ALA A 89 -22.51 -7.18 0.32
N GLY A 90 -21.98 -5.95 0.22
CA GLY A 90 -22.51 -4.80 0.93
C GLY A 90 -22.42 -4.89 2.45
N GLN A 91 -21.49 -5.68 3.01
CA GLN A 91 -21.40 -5.85 4.46
C GLN A 91 -20.96 -4.57 5.18
N GLY A 92 -21.44 -4.40 6.42
CA GLY A 92 -21.12 -3.26 7.28
C GLY A 92 -22.22 -2.21 7.35
N ILE A 93 -22.22 -1.40 8.41
CA ILE A 93 -23.27 -0.41 8.72
C ILE A 93 -22.89 0.94 8.09
N ALA A 94 -23.86 1.71 7.62
CA ALA A 94 -23.61 3.06 7.11
C ALA A 94 -22.85 3.92 8.16
N GLY A 95 -21.86 4.68 7.71
CA GLY A 95 -20.95 5.45 8.54
C GLY A 95 -19.77 4.65 9.13
N THR A 96 -19.71 3.33 8.94
CA THR A 96 -18.59 2.52 9.44
C THR A 96 -17.50 2.31 8.40
N ARG A 97 -16.29 1.97 8.86
CA ARG A 97 -15.15 1.62 8.01
C ARG A 97 -15.45 0.38 7.18
N ALA A 98 -15.34 0.47 5.86
CA ALA A 98 -15.32 -0.68 4.98
C ALA A 98 -13.90 -1.22 4.82
N ALA A 99 -12.93 -0.33 4.51
CA ALA A 99 -11.52 -0.65 4.35
C ALA A 99 -10.63 0.57 4.65
N PRO A 100 -9.34 0.39 5.00
CA PRO A 100 -8.73 -0.86 5.42
C PRO A 100 -9.26 -1.32 6.80
N SER A 101 -8.86 -2.52 7.24
CA SER A 101 -9.18 -2.95 8.61
C SER A 101 -8.54 -2.02 9.63
N GLN A 102 -9.23 -1.78 10.75
CA GLN A 102 -8.76 -0.87 11.81
C GLN A 102 -7.62 -1.45 12.68
N SER A 103 -7.06 -2.59 12.27
CA SER A 103 -5.98 -3.29 12.97
C SER A 103 -4.61 -2.84 12.46
N GLY A 104 -3.76 -2.34 13.36
CA GLY A 104 -2.37 -1.98 13.07
C GLY A 104 -2.22 -0.66 12.30
N SER A 105 -1.06 -0.46 11.66
CA SER A 105 -0.68 0.81 11.03
C SER A 105 -1.18 0.97 9.59
N ASN A 106 -2.06 0.10 9.09
CA ASN A 106 -2.45 0.09 7.67
C ASN A 106 -3.14 1.39 7.25
N ASP A 107 -4.06 1.89 8.07
CA ASP A 107 -4.83 3.11 7.82
C ASP A 107 -3.93 4.35 7.73
N SER A 108 -2.89 4.41 8.57
CA SER A 108 -1.89 5.49 8.55
C SER A 108 -0.93 5.40 7.36
N LYS A 109 -0.48 4.17 7.01
CA LYS A 109 0.40 3.92 5.86
C LYS A 109 -0.29 4.17 4.52
N ILE A 110 -1.54 3.73 4.38
CA ILE A 110 -2.34 3.98 3.17
C ILE A 110 -2.70 5.47 3.09
N GLY A 111 -3.06 6.07 4.23
CA GLY A 111 -3.41 7.49 4.32
C GLY A 111 -4.83 7.81 3.84
N SER A 112 -5.65 6.81 3.53
CA SER A 112 -7.06 6.96 3.18
C SER A 112 -7.88 5.75 3.60
N ARG A 113 -9.20 5.95 3.59
CA ARG A 113 -10.20 4.96 4.00
C ARG A 113 -11.39 4.94 3.05
N LEU A 114 -12.01 3.77 2.96
CA LEU A 114 -13.31 3.54 2.36
C LEU A 114 -14.32 3.33 3.49
N ASP A 115 -15.35 4.15 3.54
CA ASP A 115 -16.44 4.03 4.51
C ASP A 115 -17.71 3.53 3.81
N ASN A 116 -18.47 2.71 4.54
CA ASN A 116 -19.79 2.23 4.15
C ASN A 116 -20.77 3.40 4.16
N GLY A 117 -21.41 3.67 3.03
CA GLY A 117 -22.54 4.59 2.92
C GLY A 117 -23.88 3.89 3.11
N GLU A 118 -24.93 4.58 2.68
CA GLU A 118 -26.31 4.08 2.71
C GLU A 118 -26.52 2.95 1.70
N THR A 119 -27.43 2.04 2.06
CA THR A 119 -28.00 1.05 1.15
C THR A 119 -29.35 1.55 0.66
N PHE A 120 -29.60 1.44 -0.64
CA PHE A 120 -30.84 1.90 -1.26
C PHE A 120 -31.26 0.97 -2.39
N THR A 121 -32.55 0.94 -2.71
CA THR A 121 -33.09 0.14 -3.81
C THR A 121 -33.33 1.03 -5.03
N LYS A 122 -32.83 0.60 -6.19
CA LYS A 122 -33.09 1.23 -7.49
C LYS A 122 -33.47 0.14 -8.49
N ASP A 123 -34.59 0.32 -9.18
CA ASP A 123 -35.09 -0.62 -10.19
C ASP A 123 -35.19 -2.08 -9.69
N GLY A 124 -35.62 -2.27 -8.44
CA GLY A 124 -35.75 -3.58 -7.80
C GLY A 124 -34.43 -4.25 -7.42
N LYS A 125 -33.29 -3.56 -7.54
CA LYS A 125 -31.97 -4.03 -7.13
C LYS A 125 -31.44 -3.20 -5.96
N GLU A 126 -30.81 -3.85 -5.00
CA GLU A 126 -30.13 -3.17 -3.90
C GLU A 126 -28.75 -2.69 -4.31
N TYR A 127 -28.46 -1.44 -3.96
CA TYR A 127 -27.17 -0.79 -4.14
C TYR A 127 -26.64 -0.33 -2.81
N LYS A 128 -25.32 -0.26 -2.69
CA LYS A 128 -24.64 0.34 -1.55
C LYS A 128 -23.70 1.44 -2.03
N ARG A 129 -23.82 2.60 -1.40
CA ARG A 129 -22.87 3.71 -1.57
C ARG A 129 -21.61 3.46 -0.77
N TYR A 130 -20.47 3.79 -1.34
CA TYR A 130 -19.20 3.84 -0.64
C TYR A 130 -18.59 5.23 -0.76
N LYS A 131 -17.91 5.67 0.29
CA LYS A 131 -17.33 7.01 0.39
C LYS A 131 -15.84 6.89 0.64
N TRP A 132 -15.03 7.51 -0.21
CA TRP A 132 -13.59 7.59 -0.03
C TRP A 132 -13.20 8.87 0.69
N GLN A 133 -12.40 8.74 1.74
CA GLN A 133 -11.97 9.83 2.62
C GLN A 133 -10.48 9.72 2.92
N ILE A 134 -9.82 10.87 3.11
CA ILE A 134 -8.41 10.91 3.53
C ILE A 134 -8.32 10.75 5.05
N ASN A 135 -7.34 9.98 5.50
CA ASN A 135 -7.13 9.74 6.92
C ASN A 135 -6.35 10.88 7.58
N LYS A 136 -6.89 11.47 8.66
CA LYS A 136 -6.18 12.50 9.44
C LYS A 136 -4.88 12.01 10.09
N ASN A 137 -4.76 10.69 10.29
CA ASN A 137 -3.56 10.06 10.85
C ASN A 137 -2.64 9.48 9.76
N ALA A 138 -2.74 9.97 8.52
CA ALA A 138 -1.83 9.58 7.44
C ALA A 138 -0.37 9.90 7.81
N GLU A 139 0.55 9.00 7.47
CA GLU A 139 1.99 9.24 7.58
C GLU A 139 2.47 10.31 6.59
N ASN A 140 1.79 10.42 5.44
CA ASN A 140 2.05 11.46 4.45
C ASN A 140 1.59 12.84 4.96
N ALA A 141 2.53 13.78 5.12
CA ALA A 141 2.26 15.11 5.64
C ALA A 141 1.24 15.91 4.81
N THR A 142 1.24 15.75 3.49
CA THR A 142 0.28 16.42 2.59
C THR A 142 -1.14 15.92 2.83
N LEU A 143 -1.31 14.60 2.96
CA LEU A 143 -2.62 14.00 3.27
C LEU A 143 -3.10 14.42 4.66
N LYS A 144 -2.18 14.49 5.62
CA LYS A 144 -2.46 14.95 6.98
C LYS A 144 -2.92 16.40 7.02
N ASP A 145 -2.24 17.31 6.30
CA ASP A 145 -2.67 18.71 6.22
C ASP A 145 -4.06 18.84 5.58
N ILE A 146 -4.31 18.14 4.48
CA ILE A 146 -5.61 18.12 3.80
C ILE A 146 -6.72 17.63 4.75
N ALA A 147 -6.50 16.51 5.42
CA ALA A 147 -7.48 15.93 6.33
C ALA A 147 -7.60 16.69 7.67
N SER A 148 -6.62 17.51 8.04
CA SER A 148 -6.72 18.35 9.24
C SER A 148 -7.69 19.52 9.04
N LYS A 149 -7.87 19.97 7.79
CA LYS A 149 -8.83 21.03 7.43
C LYS A 149 -10.26 20.53 7.47
N ASP A 150 -10.50 19.31 6.96
CA ASP A 150 -11.78 18.62 7.06
C ASP A 150 -11.56 17.11 7.02
N SER A 151 -11.57 16.47 8.19
CA SER A 151 -11.30 15.03 8.34
C SER A 151 -12.47 14.14 7.94
N HIS A 152 -13.64 14.73 7.69
CA HIS A 152 -14.85 14.03 7.26
C HIS A 152 -15.19 14.29 5.79
N LYS A 153 -14.35 15.08 5.09
CA LYS A 153 -14.52 15.37 3.68
C LYS A 153 -14.56 14.10 2.86
N VAL A 154 -15.68 13.92 2.16
CA VAL A 154 -15.87 12.87 1.16
C VAL A 154 -15.27 13.37 -0.16
N TRP A 155 -14.20 12.71 -0.59
CA TRP A 155 -13.45 13.08 -1.79
C TRP A 155 -13.96 12.39 -3.04
N ALA A 156 -14.54 11.21 -2.89
CA ALA A 156 -15.22 10.48 -3.93
C ALA A 156 -16.32 9.61 -3.33
N GLU A 157 -17.35 9.35 -4.13
CA GLU A 157 -18.41 8.41 -3.78
C GLU A 157 -18.85 7.63 -5.02
N ALA A 158 -19.25 6.39 -4.80
CA ALA A 158 -19.71 5.50 -5.87
C ALA A 158 -20.69 4.48 -5.31
N ASP A 159 -21.60 4.04 -6.16
CA ASP A 159 -22.68 3.13 -5.81
C ASP A 159 -22.48 1.80 -6.54
N ILE A 160 -22.46 0.68 -5.81
CA ILE A 160 -22.37 -0.64 -6.42
C ILE A 160 -23.59 -1.50 -6.12
N PRO A 161 -24.00 -2.36 -7.07
CA PRO A 161 -25.04 -3.35 -6.80
C PRO A 161 -24.53 -4.35 -5.75
N ILE A 162 -25.37 -4.65 -4.76
CA ILE A 162 -25.08 -5.69 -3.77
C ILE A 162 -25.22 -7.05 -4.45
N THR A 163 -24.20 -7.89 -4.30
CA THR A 163 -24.20 -9.24 -4.86
C THR A 163 -23.66 -10.26 -3.87
N SER A 164 -24.38 -11.37 -3.71
CA SER A 164 -23.93 -12.56 -2.98
C SER A 164 -23.12 -13.52 -3.85
N ASP A 165 -23.07 -13.28 -5.17
CA ASP A 165 -22.33 -14.09 -6.13
C ASP A 165 -20.83 -13.77 -6.06
N ASN A 166 -20.08 -14.69 -5.46
CA ASN A 166 -18.62 -14.59 -5.31
C ASN A 166 -17.87 -14.51 -6.65
N SER A 167 -18.43 -15.02 -7.75
CA SER A 167 -17.79 -14.96 -9.07
C SER A 167 -17.77 -13.54 -9.64
N LYS A 168 -18.78 -12.73 -9.29
CA LYS A 168 -18.92 -11.33 -9.72
C LYS A 168 -18.25 -10.34 -8.78
N ALA A 169 -17.97 -10.74 -7.53
CA ALA A 169 -17.46 -9.86 -6.49
C ALA A 169 -16.22 -9.04 -6.90
N LYS A 170 -15.24 -9.66 -7.56
CA LYS A 170 -14.04 -8.95 -8.01
C LYS A 170 -14.33 -7.90 -9.08
N ALA A 171 -15.21 -8.21 -10.04
CA ALA A 171 -15.60 -7.28 -11.10
C ALA A 171 -16.39 -6.11 -10.51
N THR A 172 -17.36 -6.38 -9.62
CA THR A 172 -18.13 -5.34 -8.93
C THR A 172 -17.24 -4.40 -8.13
N VAL A 173 -16.25 -4.92 -7.39
CA VAL A 173 -15.31 -4.09 -6.63
C VAL A 173 -14.32 -3.36 -7.55
N SER A 174 -13.97 -3.92 -8.72
CA SER A 174 -13.17 -3.18 -9.70
C SER A 174 -13.93 -1.95 -10.19
N GLN A 175 -15.18 -2.15 -10.61
CA GLN A 175 -16.05 -1.07 -11.03
C GLN A 175 -16.20 -0.01 -9.93
N LEU A 176 -16.34 -0.41 -8.66
CA LEU A 176 -16.35 0.53 -7.54
C LEU A 176 -15.15 1.48 -7.56
N PHE A 177 -13.94 0.93 -7.69
CA PHE A 177 -12.73 1.76 -7.69
C PHE A 177 -12.59 2.59 -8.96
N ASP A 178 -13.08 2.10 -10.10
CA ASP A 178 -13.04 2.86 -11.34
C ASP A 178 -14.05 4.05 -11.26
N ASP A 179 -15.26 3.81 -10.76
CA ASP A 179 -16.28 4.86 -10.51
C ASP A 179 -15.82 5.89 -9.45
N LEU A 180 -15.14 5.42 -8.39
CA LEU A 180 -14.55 6.32 -7.38
C LEU A 180 -13.45 7.20 -7.97
N GLU A 181 -12.66 6.68 -8.91
CA GLU A 181 -11.59 7.44 -9.59
C GLU A 181 -12.20 8.51 -10.52
N GLU A 182 -13.33 8.21 -11.15
CA GLU A 182 -14.07 9.15 -11.98
C GLU A 182 -14.75 10.27 -11.18
N SER A 183 -15.29 9.93 -10.00
CA SER A 183 -16.05 10.84 -9.13
C SER A 183 -15.17 11.70 -8.20
N MET A 184 -13.85 11.63 -8.33
CA MET A 184 -12.91 12.40 -7.50
C MET A 184 -13.01 13.91 -7.72
N LYS A 185 -12.98 14.63 -6.59
CA LYS A 185 -12.98 16.10 -6.49
C LYS A 185 -11.59 16.67 -6.23
#